data_AF-A0A6M2E211-F1
#
_entry.id   AF-A0A6M2E211-F1
#
_cell.length_a   1.000
_cell.length_b   1.000
_cell.length_c   1.000
_cell.angle_alpha   90.00
_cell.angle_beta   90.00
_cell.angle_gamma   90.00
#
_symmetry.space_group_name_H-M   'P 1'
#
loop_
_entity.id
_entity.type
_entity.pdbx_description
1 polymer ?
#
loop_
_entity_poly.entity_id
_entity_poly.type
_entity_poly.pdbx_seq_one_letter_code
_entity_poly.pdbx_strand_id
1 'polypeptide(L)'
;MSRYLLPLVVIFAVAAVISAERRLPKFNFGPRPSRFRYDVNVQAGGRNPGNFEGKASVRGEYDVYQAKNGAKVVVGGGVDQDVARYHGKTFKGKPDASVGIGVEIPIGK
;
A
#
# COMPACT_ATOMS: atom_id res chain seq x y z
N MET A 1 -43.26 -13.52 -42.98
CA MET A 1 -42.47 -12.49 -42.25
C MET A 1 -42.11 -11.37 -43.22
N SER A 2 -42.48 -10.13 -42.91
CA SER A 2 -42.25 -8.97 -43.77
C SER A 2 -40.76 -8.74 -44.00
N ARG A 3 -40.35 -8.55 -45.26
CA ARG A 3 -38.94 -8.35 -45.69
C ARG A 3 -38.27 -7.13 -45.04
N TYR A 4 -39.06 -6.26 -44.40
CA TYR A 4 -38.62 -5.04 -43.73
C TYR A 4 -38.43 -5.18 -42.22
N LEU A 5 -38.87 -6.29 -41.60
CA LEU A 5 -38.71 -6.50 -40.15
C LEU A 5 -37.27 -6.81 -39.75
N LEU A 6 -36.59 -7.64 -40.55
CA LEU A 6 -35.22 -8.06 -40.29
C LEU A 6 -34.22 -6.88 -40.25
N PRO A 7 -34.19 -5.96 -41.24
CA PRO A 7 -33.27 -4.83 -41.19
C PRO A 7 -33.57 -3.87 -40.04
N LEU A 8 -34.85 -3.73 -39.65
CA LEU A 8 -35.26 -2.83 -38.57
C LEU A 8 -34.79 -3.33 -37.19
N VAL A 9 -34.84 -4.65 -36.96
CA VAL A 9 -34.29 -5.28 -35.75
C VAL A 9 -32.77 -5.11 -35.68
N VAL A 10 -32.07 -5.26 -36.81
CA VAL A 10 -30.61 -5.08 -36.86
C VAL A 10 -30.21 -3.64 -36.51
N ILE A 11 -30.91 -2.64 -37.06
CA ILE A 11 -30.65 -1.23 -36.75
C ILE A 11 -30.86 -0.94 -35.26
N PHE A 12 -31.94 -1.46 -34.68
CA PHE A 12 -32.21 -1.29 -33.24
C PHE A 12 -31.15 -1.96 -32.36
N ALA A 13 -30.69 -3.16 -32.73
CA ALA A 13 -29.64 -3.87 -32.01
C ALA A 13 -28.32 -3.09 -32.02
N VAL A 14 -27.93 -2.55 -33.18
CA VAL A 14 -26.71 -1.73 -33.33
C VAL A 14 -26.81 -0.45 -32.50
N ALA A 15 -27.95 0.25 -32.54
CA ALA A 15 -28.16 1.46 -31.75
C ALA A 15 -28.10 1.19 -30.23
N ALA A 16 -28.65 0.05 -29.78
CA ALA A 16 -28.60 -0.35 -28.38
C ALA A 16 -27.17 -0.64 -27.91
N VAL A 17 -26.36 -1.34 -28.72
CA VAL A 17 -24.96 -1.64 -28.40
C VAL A 17 -24.13 -0.36 -28.29
N ILE A 18 -24.27 0.57 -29.25
CA ILE A 18 -23.54 1.85 -29.24
C ILE A 18 -23.95 2.71 -28.03
N SER A 19 -25.22 2.71 -27.66
CA SER A 19 -25.73 3.44 -26.49
C SER A 19 -25.20 2.84 -25.17
N ALA A 20 -25.07 1.51 -25.11
CA ALA A 20 -24.50 0.82 -23.97
C ALA A 20 -23.00 1.11 -23.81
N GLU A 21 -22.22 1.11 -24.89
CA GLU A 21 -20.80 1.46 -24.84
C GLU A 21 -20.55 2.91 -24.40
N ARG A 22 -21.40 3.85 -24.82
CA ARG A 22 -21.27 5.27 -24.44
C ARG A 22 -21.60 5.55 -22.96
N ARG A 23 -22.31 4.65 -22.27
CA ARG A 23 -22.79 4.84 -20.89
C ARG A 23 -22.09 3.97 -19.86
N LEU A 24 -21.04 3.24 -20.22
CA LEU A 24 -20.25 2.53 -19.21
C LEU A 24 -19.52 3.57 -18.35
N PRO A 25 -19.79 3.65 -17.03
CA PRO A 25 -19.00 4.50 -16.15
C PRO A 25 -17.55 4.02 -16.24
N LYS A 26 -16.69 4.88 -16.79
CA LYS A 26 -15.24 4.68 -16.70
C LYS A 26 -14.88 4.78 -15.21
N PHE A 27 -14.89 3.65 -14.52
CA PHE A 27 -14.27 3.54 -13.21
C PHE A 27 -12.81 3.93 -13.39
N ASN A 28 -12.48 5.13 -12.95
CA ASN A 28 -11.14 5.67 -13.07
C ASN A 28 -10.28 4.97 -12.03
N PHE A 29 -9.80 3.77 -12.36
CA PHE A 29 -8.77 3.03 -11.62
C PHE A 29 -7.39 3.66 -11.86
N GLY A 30 -7.30 4.99 -11.89
CA GLY A 30 -6.02 5.65 -11.75
C GLY A 30 -5.44 5.15 -10.43
N PRO A 31 -4.30 4.42 -10.42
CA PRO A 31 -3.76 3.88 -9.19
C PRO A 31 -3.51 5.06 -8.27
N ARG A 32 -4.31 5.16 -7.20
CA ARG A 32 -4.02 6.10 -6.12
C ARG A 32 -2.62 5.72 -5.64
N PRO A 33 -1.71 6.68 -5.43
CA PRO A 33 -0.39 6.37 -4.90
C PRO A 33 -0.57 5.51 -3.64
N SER A 34 0.22 4.45 -3.52
CA SER A 34 0.09 3.48 -2.44
C SER A 34 -0.01 4.21 -1.11
N ARG A 35 -1.14 4.05 -0.44
CA ARG A 35 -1.42 4.59 0.90
C ARG A 35 -0.72 3.78 1.99
N PHE A 36 -0.09 2.68 1.62
CA PHE A 36 0.61 1.79 2.51
C PHE A 36 2.10 1.83 2.18
N ARG A 37 2.90 2.08 3.20
CA ARG A 37 4.37 2.04 3.14
C ARG A 37 4.82 1.05 4.19
N TYR A 38 5.78 0.22 3.85
CA TYR A 38 6.40 -0.67 4.81
C TYR A 38 7.90 -0.64 4.60
N ASP A 39 8.64 -0.69 5.70
CA ASP A 39 10.08 -0.79 5.72
C ASP A 39 10.43 -2.04 6.53
N VAL A 40 11.25 -2.90 5.93
CA VAL A 40 11.78 -4.08 6.59
C VAL A 40 13.29 -3.93 6.56
N ASN A 41 13.89 -3.72 7.72
CA ASN A 41 15.33 -3.69 7.89
C ASN A 41 15.77 -4.97 8.59
N VAL A 42 16.74 -5.65 8.00
CA VAL A 42 17.43 -6.76 8.65
C VAL A 42 18.91 -6.45 8.57
N GLN A 43 19.55 -6.33 9.72
CA GLN A 43 21.00 -6.21 9.84
C GLN A 43 21.52 -7.45 10.54
N ALA A 44 22.58 -8.03 9.97
CA ALA A 44 23.33 -9.11 10.59
C ALA A 44 24.81 -8.76 10.47
N GLY A 45 25.50 -8.71 11.61
CA GLY A 45 26.92 -8.41 11.71
C GLY A 45 27.57 -9.39 12.68
N GLY A 46 28.79 -9.81 12.42
CA GLY A 46 29.47 -10.73 13.33
C GLY A 46 30.87 -11.04 12.83
N ARG A 47 31.83 -11.09 13.75
CA ARG A 47 33.21 -11.47 13.39
C ARG A 47 33.33 -12.99 13.28
N ASN A 48 32.63 -13.74 14.14
CA ASN A 48 32.77 -15.20 14.27
C ASN A 48 31.42 -15.84 14.68
N PRO A 49 31.20 -17.16 14.50
CA PRO A 49 29.96 -17.84 14.91
C PRO A 49 29.61 -17.74 16.40
N GLY A 50 30.62 -17.49 17.25
CA GLY A 50 30.45 -17.27 18.69
C GLY A 50 30.16 -15.82 19.09
N ASN A 51 30.31 -14.87 18.16
CA ASN A 51 30.16 -13.42 18.34
C ASN A 51 29.43 -12.81 17.13
N PHE A 52 28.10 -12.76 17.21
CA PHE A 52 27.25 -12.18 16.16
C PHE A 52 26.19 -11.25 16.76
N GLU A 53 25.68 -10.37 15.94
CA GLU A 53 24.66 -9.38 16.24
C GLU A 53 23.69 -9.33 15.07
N GLY A 54 22.41 -9.33 15.38
CA GLY A 54 21.31 -9.37 14.44
C GLY A 54 20.25 -8.41 14.92
N LYS A 55 19.77 -7.57 14.02
CA LYS A 55 18.68 -6.63 14.25
C LYS A 55 17.65 -6.83 13.15
N ALA A 56 16.40 -7.00 13.55
CA ALA A 56 15.27 -7.02 12.63
C ALA A 56 14.29 -5.92 13.04
N SER A 57 13.92 -5.05 12.12
CA SER A 57 12.89 -4.04 12.31
C SER A 57 11.87 -4.12 11.20
N VAL A 58 10.59 -4.05 11.56
CA VAL A 58 9.49 -3.95 10.62
C VAL A 58 8.69 -2.71 10.98
N ARG A 59 8.53 -1.78 10.04
CA ARG A 59 7.66 -0.61 10.17
C ARG A 59 6.60 -0.65 9.09
N GLY A 60 5.37 -0.36 9.46
CA GLY A 60 4.25 -0.16 8.55
C GLY A 60 3.62 1.19 8.81
N GLU A 61 3.39 1.96 7.76
CA GLU A 61 2.71 3.24 7.77
C GLU A 61 1.53 3.21 6.79
N TYR A 62 0.43 3.81 7.20
CA TYR A 62 -0.80 3.85 6.45
C TYR A 62 -1.39 5.26 6.44
N ASP A 63 -1.56 5.81 5.25
CA ASP A 63 -2.24 7.07 5.00
C ASP A 63 -3.76 6.85 5.14
N VAL A 64 -4.28 7.04 6.35
CA VAL A 64 -5.72 6.92 6.67
C VAL A 64 -6.52 7.93 5.86
N TYR A 65 -5.98 9.15 5.71
CA TYR A 65 -6.66 10.23 5.01
C TYR A 65 -5.68 11.04 4.18
N GLN A 66 -6.11 11.39 2.96
CA GLN A 66 -5.42 12.32 2.09
C GLN A 66 -6.42 13.35 1.60
N ALA A 67 -6.26 14.59 2.04
CA ALA A 67 -7.08 15.71 1.67
C ALA A 67 -6.68 16.24 0.28
N LYS A 68 -7.62 16.89 -0.42
CA LYS A 68 -7.38 17.49 -1.75
C LYS A 68 -6.34 18.61 -1.74
N ASN A 69 -6.10 19.22 -0.58
CA ASN A 69 -5.06 20.24 -0.35
C ASN A 69 -3.66 19.64 -0.08
N GLY A 70 -3.51 18.31 -0.18
CA GLY A 70 -2.26 17.61 0.05
C GLY A 70 -1.98 17.24 1.52
N ALA A 71 -2.81 17.68 2.48
CA ALA A 71 -2.68 17.25 3.87
C ALA A 71 -2.95 15.75 4.01
N LYS A 72 -2.17 15.07 4.84
CA LYS A 72 -2.28 13.63 5.07
C LYS A 72 -2.31 13.33 6.56
N VAL A 73 -3.11 12.33 6.92
CA VAL A 73 -3.08 11.71 8.24
C VAL A 73 -2.49 10.33 8.06
N VAL A 74 -1.33 10.13 8.66
CA VAL A 74 -0.54 8.90 8.60
C VAL A 74 -0.64 8.23 9.96
N VAL A 75 -0.98 6.95 9.97
CA VAL A 75 -0.92 6.11 11.15
C VAL A 75 0.10 5.03 10.87
N GLY A 76 1.06 4.86 11.76
CA GLY A 76 2.11 3.89 11.59
C GLY A 76 2.44 3.18 12.88
N GLY A 77 3.03 2.00 12.74
CA GLY A 77 3.58 1.28 13.86
C GLY A 77 4.71 0.39 13.40
N GLY A 78 5.61 0.06 14.31
CA GLY A 78 6.74 -0.79 14.03
C GLY A 78 7.15 -1.61 15.22
N VAL A 79 7.86 -2.69 14.94
CA VAL A 79 8.43 -3.60 15.92
C VAL A 79 9.90 -3.81 15.59
N ASP A 80 10.73 -3.66 16.60
CA ASP A 80 12.18 -3.80 16.51
C ASP A 80 12.61 -4.92 17.46
N GLN A 81 13.44 -5.84 16.96
CA GLN A 81 13.99 -6.94 17.73
C GLN A 81 15.49 -7.06 17.50
N ASP A 82 16.23 -6.93 18.59
CA ASP A 82 17.68 -7.06 18.61
C ASP A 82 18.09 -8.42 19.23
N VAL A 83 19.05 -9.09 18.62
CA VAL A 83 19.63 -10.36 19.09
C VAL A 83 21.13 -10.29 18.92
N ALA A 84 21.87 -10.34 20.02
CA ALA A 84 23.32 -10.42 20.01
C ALA A 84 23.80 -11.70 20.68
N ARG A 85 24.95 -12.20 20.30
CA ARG A 85 25.65 -13.30 20.95
C ARG A 85 27.07 -12.87 21.18
N TYR A 86 27.51 -12.90 22.43
CA TYR A 86 28.88 -12.59 22.81
C TYR A 86 29.43 -13.71 23.68
N HIS A 87 30.60 -14.23 23.31
CA HIS A 87 31.30 -15.32 24.01
C HIS A 87 30.39 -16.54 24.27
N GLY A 88 29.59 -16.91 23.27
CA GLY A 88 28.67 -18.05 23.36
C GLY A 88 27.38 -17.78 24.13
N LYS A 89 27.26 -16.66 24.85
CA LYS A 89 26.04 -16.22 25.55
C LYS A 89 25.16 -15.40 24.61
N THR A 90 23.90 -15.79 24.48
CA THR A 90 22.92 -15.09 23.63
C THR A 90 22.17 -14.05 24.47
N PHE A 91 22.22 -12.80 24.03
CA PHE A 91 21.50 -11.66 24.56
C PHE A 91 20.37 -11.32 23.59
N LYS A 92 19.13 -11.33 24.07
CA LYS A 92 18.00 -10.80 23.31
C LYS A 92 17.71 -9.41 23.85
N GLY A 93 17.82 -8.40 22.99
CA GLY A 93 17.33 -7.07 23.29
C GLY A 93 15.83 -7.12 23.57
N LYS A 94 15.34 -6.15 24.35
CA LYS A 94 13.90 -6.04 24.56
C LYS A 94 13.24 -5.72 23.22
N PRO A 95 12.17 -6.42 22.84
CA PRO A 95 11.40 -6.03 21.66
C PRO A 95 10.83 -4.63 21.93
N ASP A 96 11.10 -3.70 21.03
CA ASP A 96 10.50 -2.37 21.06
C ASP A 96 9.32 -2.36 20.09
N ALA A 97 8.22 -1.77 20.51
CA ALA A 97 7.01 -1.66 19.71
C ALA A 97 6.54 -0.20 19.76
N SER A 98 6.48 0.42 18.58
CA SER A 98 6.06 1.80 18.43
C SER A 98 4.75 1.87 17.66
N VAL A 99 3.88 2.79 18.08
CA VAL A 99 2.67 3.18 17.35
C VAL A 99 2.60 4.70 17.38
N GLY A 100 2.36 5.30 16.22
CA GLY A 100 2.36 6.74 16.03
C GLY A 100 1.26 7.20 15.08
N ILE A 101 0.78 8.40 15.32
CA ILE A 101 -0.14 9.11 14.43
C ILE A 101 0.53 10.42 14.07
N GLY A 102 0.73 10.65 12.76
CA GLY A 102 1.30 11.85 12.20
C GLY A 102 0.29 12.57 11.34
N VAL A 103 0.31 13.91 11.39
CA VAL A 103 -0.41 14.74 10.43
C VAL A 103 0.65 15.46 9.60
N GLU A 104 0.72 15.13 8.31
CA GLU A 104 1.58 15.81 7.36
C GLU A 104 0.77 16.95 6.71
N ILE A 105 1.06 18.18 7.10
CA ILE A 105 0.47 19.37 6.49
C ILE A 105 1.51 19.89 5.49
N PRO A 106 1.25 19.87 4.17
CA PRO A 106 2.13 20.54 3.23
C PRO A 106 2.04 22.04 3.49
N ILE A 107 3.09 22.60 4.09
CA ILE A 107 3.26 24.05 4.16
C ILE A 107 3.70 24.48 2.75
N GLY A 108 2.74 24.90 1.94
CA GLY A 108 2.99 25.51 0.64
C GLY A 108 3.64 26.88 0.82
N LYS A 109 4.55 27.21 -0.11
CA LYS A 109 5.08 28.55 -0.39
C LYS A 109 4.00 29.62 -0.42
#